data_AF-A0A520ZY25-F1
#
_entry.id   AF-A0A520ZY25-F1
#
_cell.length_a   1.000
_cell.length_b   1.000
_cell.length_c   1.000
_cell.angle_alpha   90.00
_cell.angle_beta   90.00
_cell.angle_gamma   90.00
#
_symmetry.space_group_name_H-M   'P 1'
#
loop_
_entity.id
_entity.type
_entity.pdbx_description
1 polymer ?
#
loop_
_entity_poly.entity_id
_entity_poly.type
_entity_poly.pdbx_seq_one_letter_code
_entity_poly.pdbx_strand_id
1 'polypeptide(L)' 'MITDYLGETRQRDSLNQIPVGRFCDPEEVAHVVSFLVSPLSGFITGKIIDVIGGCT' A
#
# COMPACT_ATOMS: atom_id res chain seq x y z
N MET A 1 -13.98 -4.69 -1.98
CA MET A 1 -12.95 -3.72 -1.58
C MET A 1 -13.43 -2.31 -1.90
N ILE A 2 -12.84 -1.25 -1.34
CA ILE A 2 -13.25 0.14 -1.67
C ILE A 2 -13.09 0.46 -3.16
N THR A 3 -12.26 -0.32 -3.86
CA THR A 3 -12.04 -0.26 -5.30
C THR A 3 -13.24 -0.69 -6.13
N ASP A 4 -14.19 -1.44 -5.57
CA ASP A 4 -15.35 -1.96 -6.30
C ASP A 4 -16.31 -0.84 -6.74
N TYR A 5 -16.16 0.36 -6.15
CA TYR A 5 -16.88 1.57 -6.55
C TYR A 5 -16.25 2.27 -7.76
N LEU A 6 -15.02 1.93 -8.14
CA LEU A 6 -14.41 2.41 -9.38
C LEU A 6 -14.87 1.51 -10.51
N GLY A 7 -15.64 2.06 -11.46
CA GLY A 7 -16.05 1.29 -12.65
C GLY A 7 -14.86 0.62 -13.35
N GLU A 8 -15.12 -0.53 -13.99
CA GLU A 8 -14.08 -1.50 -14.42
C GLU A 8 -12.88 -0.89 -15.16
N THR A 9 -13.10 0.09 -16.03
CA THR A 9 -12.04 0.79 -16.76
C THR A 9 -11.03 1.44 -15.82
N ARG A 10 -11.51 2.16 -14.79
CA ARG A 10 -10.65 2.84 -13.82
C ARG A 10 -9.89 1.87 -12.95
N GLN A 11 -10.54 0.77 -12.54
CA GLN A 11 -9.88 -0.28 -11.77
C GLN A 11 -8.73 -0.91 -12.57
N ARG A 12 -8.93 -1.14 -13.87
CA ARG A 12 -7.92 -1.70 -14.77
C ARG A 12 -6.78 -0.73 -15.04
N ASP A 13 -7.08 0.56 -15.25
CA ASP A 13 -6.07 1.61 -15.42
C ASP A 13 -5.20 1.77 -14.16
N SER A 14 -5.79 1.70 -12.98
CA SER A 14 -5.05 1.69 -11.71
C SER A 14 -4.15 0.46 -11.59
N LEU A 15 -4.65 -0.73 -11.93
CA LEU A 15 -3.83 -1.96 -11.90
C LEU A 15 -2.62 -1.90 -12.83
N ASN A 16 -2.76 -1.27 -14.01
CA ASN A 16 -1.64 -1.10 -14.95
C ASN A 16 -0.52 -0.20 -14.40
N GLN A 17 -0.83 0.68 -13.45
CA GLN A 17 0.14 1.57 -12.82
C GLN A 17 0.81 0.94 -11.60
N ILE A 18 0.35 -0.23 -11.13
CA ILE A 18 0.91 -0.93 -9.97
C ILE A 18 1.80 -2.07 -10.48
N PRO A 19 3.13 -1.97 -10.39
CA PRO A 19 4.05 -3.04 -10.80
C PRO A 19 3.80 -4.40 -10.14
N VAL A 20 3.35 -4.42 -8.89
CA VAL A 20 2.97 -5.65 -8.18
C VAL A 20 1.74 -6.34 -8.81
N GLY A 21 0.98 -5.65 -9.67
CA GLY A 21 -0.10 -6.23 -10.48
C GLY A 21 -1.38 -6.52 -9.71
N ARG A 22 -1.50 -6.04 -8.46
CA ARG A 22 -2.71 -6.16 -7.63
C ARG A 22 -2.85 -4.99 -6.69
N PHE A 23 -4.07 -4.80 -6.17
CA PHE A 23 -4.30 -3.87 -5.07
C PHE A 23 -3.66 -4.41 -3.77
N CYS A 24 -3.25 -3.48 -2.92
CA CYS A 24 -2.73 -3.76 -1.60
C CYS A 24 -3.86 -4.26 -0.70
N ASP A 25 -3.60 -5.30 0.07
CA ASP A 25 -4.52 -5.78 1.09
C ASP A 25 -4.33 -4.98 2.39
N PRO A 26 -5.41 -4.73 3.17
CA PRO A 26 -5.32 -3.96 4.42
C PRO A 26 -4.26 -4.49 5.40
N GLU A 27 -4.06 -5.81 5.43
CA GLU A 27 -3.09 -6.50 6.27
C GLU A 27 -1.65 -6.09 5.93
N GLU A 28 -1.35 -5.81 4.66
CA GLU A 28 0.01 -5.40 4.25
C GLU A 28 0.36 -4.01 4.79
N VAL A 29 -0.62 -3.11 4.86
CA VAL A 29 -0.45 -1.81 5.55
C VAL A 29 -0.29 -2.04 7.05
N ALA A 30 -1.11 -2.93 7.63
CA ALA A 30 -1.04 -3.26 9.06
C ALA A 30 0.33 -3.83 9.48
N HIS A 31 0.99 -4.62 8.62
CA HIS A 31 2.34 -5.12 8.89
C HIS A 31 3.37 -3.99 9.02
N VAL A 32 3.32 -2.98 8.14
CA VAL A 32 4.21 -1.81 8.21
C VAL A 32 3.94 -1.03 9.48
N VAL A 33 2.68 -0.77 9.81
CA VAL A 33 2.29 -0.09 11.05
C VAL A 33 2.77 -0.89 12.27
N SER A 34 2.57 -2.20 12.30
CA SER A 34 3.00 -3.08 13.38
C SER A 34 4.52 -3.04 13.58
N PHE A 35 5.30 -2.97 12.51
CA PHE A 35 6.74 -2.77 12.60
C PHE A 35 7.08 -1.39 13.18
N LEU A 36 6.43 -0.34 12.68
CA LEU A 36 6.69 1.04 13.11
C LEU A 36 6.36 1.31 14.58
N VAL A 37 5.38 0.62 15.16
CA VAL A 37 5.07 0.74 16.60
C VAL A 37 5.93 -0.16 17.49
N SER A 38 6.70 -1.09 16.90
CA SER A 38 7.54 -2.01 17.65
C SER A 38 8.87 -1.37 18.08
N PRO A 39 9.57 -1.90 19.09
CA PRO A 39 10.91 -1.44 19.45
C PRO A 39 11.95 -1.55 18.32
N LEU A 40 11.70 -2.39 17.30
CA LEU A 40 12.62 -2.61 16.19
C LEU A 40 12.77 -1.37 15.29
N SER A 41 11.78 -0.49 15.27
CA SER A 41 11.79 0.75 14.49
C SER A 41 12.36 1.95 15.25
N GLY A 42 12.92 1.77 16.46
CA GLY A 42 13.20 2.87 17.40
C GLY A 42 14.15 3.98 16.91
N PHE A 43 14.86 3.78 15.79
CA PHE A 43 15.72 4.78 15.16
C PHE A 43 15.12 5.43 13.89
N ILE A 44 13.86 5.09 13.55
CA ILE A 44 13.14 5.61 12.39
C ILE A 44 12.21 6.73 12.85
N THR A 45 12.43 7.94 12.36
CA THR A 45 11.55 9.10 12.61
C THR A 45 11.61 10.09 11.45
N GLY A 46 10.52 10.85 11.25
CA GLY A 46 10.42 11.87 10.19
C GLY A 46 10.45 11.31 8.77
N LYS A 47 10.04 10.05 8.58
CA LYS A 47 9.99 9.38 7.28
C LYS A 47 8.56 9.02 6.90
N ILE A 48 8.30 9.07 5.60
CA ILE A 48 7.07 8.57 4.97
C ILE A 48 7.42 7.21 4.36
N ILE A 49 6.56 6.22 4.55
CA ILE A 49 6.71 4.89 3.94
C ILE A 49 5.52 4.65 3.03
N ASP A 50 5.80 4.58 1.73
CA ASP A 50 4.78 4.36 0.72
C ASP A 50 4.51 2.86 0.52
N VAL A 51 3.29 2.41 0.80
CA VAL A 51 2.82 1.03 0.61
C VAL A 51 1.98 0.95 -0.66
N ILE A 52 2.60 1.20 -1.80
CA ILE A 52 1.90 1.46 -3.09
C ILE A 52 2.23 0.47 -4.20
N GLY A 53 2.85 -0.67 -3.86
CA GLY A 53 3.11 -1.75 -4.83
C GLY A 53 4.00 -1.34 -6.00
N GLY A 54 4.84 -0.32 -5.83
CA GLY A 54 5.76 0.21 -6.85
C GLY A 54 5.18 1.28 -7.77
N CYS A 55 3.95 1.75 -7.53
CA CYS A 55 3.41 2.90 -8.24
C CYS A 55 4.35 4.10 -8.05
N THR A 56 4.64 4.87 -9.10
CA THR A 56 5.49 6.07 -9.05
C THR A 56 4.75 7.24 -9.66
#